data_AF-A0A1C6FA84-F1
#
_entry.id   AF-A0A1C6FA84-F1
#
_cell.length_a   1.000
_cell.length_b   1.000
_cell.length_c   1.000
_cell.angle_alpha   90.00
_cell.angle_beta   90.00
_cell.angle_gamma   90.00
#
_symmetry.space_group_name_H-M   'P 1'
#
loop_
_entity.id
_entity.type
_entity.pdbx_description
1 polymer ?
#
loop_
_entity_poly.entity_id
_entity_poly.type
_entity_poly.pdbx_seq_one_letter_code
_entity_poly.pdbx_strand_id
1 'polypeptide(L)'
;MKYRFCVTVTVLLVFGFGIFGRGKLATYTNITVDPNFINDFSVAEIPTSFAIQDCEILKKILPESPIILKVTPVDPPEFFFKGWQQKVRIEQVFSGENLASGSEIYITFDRWKASVARKEMNLSFVNFMKDGAEYLVFLSESIGYTKDGIEVFQLPKDHAIASVFSYEVHDNVIYPVSGESTYVPYKEVSDNEFFAVDTEGLDAFLELKNFLLEKYK
;
A
#
# COMPACT_ATOMS: atom_id res chain seq x y z
N MET A 1 43.20 -12.90 -39.17
CA MET A 1 42.48 -13.90 -38.33
C MET A 1 42.20 -13.38 -36.92
N LYS A 2 43.20 -12.87 -36.18
CA LYS A 2 43.03 -12.28 -34.83
C LYS A 2 42.00 -11.15 -34.73
N TYR A 3 42.02 -10.20 -35.68
CA TYR A 3 41.08 -9.07 -35.69
C TYR A 3 39.62 -9.50 -35.86
N ARG A 4 39.34 -10.44 -36.78
CA ARG A 4 37.99 -10.99 -37.01
C ARG A 4 37.48 -11.74 -35.77
N PHE A 5 38.36 -12.49 -35.10
CA PHE A 5 38.01 -13.18 -33.84
C PHE A 5 37.70 -12.19 -32.71
N CYS A 6 38.54 -11.16 -32.52
CA CYS A 6 38.28 -10.11 -31.53
C CYS A 6 36.95 -9.39 -31.81
N VAL A 7 36.68 -9.01 -33.06
CA VAL A 7 35.40 -8.38 -33.43
C VAL A 7 34.21 -9.28 -33.11
N THR A 8 34.27 -10.57 -33.46
CA THR A 8 33.19 -11.52 -33.14
C THR A 8 32.97 -11.64 -31.62
N VAL A 9 34.03 -11.77 -30.82
CA VAL A 9 33.92 -11.85 -29.36
C VAL A 9 33.35 -10.56 -28.77
N THR A 10 33.79 -9.39 -29.23
CA THR A 10 33.25 -8.10 -28.79
C THR A 10 31.76 -7.98 -29.11
N VAL A 11 31.34 -8.34 -30.32
CA VAL A 11 29.93 -8.32 -30.71
C VAL A 11 29.10 -9.24 -29.80
N LEU A 12 29.57 -10.47 -29.57
CA LEU A 12 28.88 -11.41 -28.67
C LEU A 12 28.76 -10.89 -27.24
N LEU A 13 29.81 -10.25 -26.72
CA LEU A 13 29.78 -9.65 -25.38
C LEU A 13 28.80 -8.48 -25.31
N VAL A 14 28.79 -7.58 -26.30
CA VAL A 14 27.85 -6.45 -26.34
C VAL A 14 26.40 -6.95 -26.39
N PHE A 15 26.10 -7.94 -27.22
CA PHE A 15 24.76 -8.55 -27.25
C PHE A 15 24.42 -9.27 -25.94
N GLY A 16 25.36 -10.02 -25.36
CA GLY A 16 25.17 -10.71 -24.09
C GLY A 16 24.86 -9.74 -22.94
N PHE A 17 25.67 -8.69 -22.79
CA PHE A 17 25.42 -7.64 -21.79
C PHE A 17 24.16 -6.82 -22.09
N GLY A 18 23.83 -6.60 -23.36
CA GLY A 18 22.59 -5.92 -23.77
C GLY A 18 21.34 -6.71 -23.36
N ILE A 19 21.32 -8.02 -23.61
CA ILE A 19 20.23 -8.93 -23.21
C ILE A 19 20.14 -8.99 -21.68
N PHE A 20 21.26 -9.17 -20.99
CA PHE A 20 21.29 -9.19 -19.52
C PHE A 20 20.80 -7.87 -18.93
N GLY A 21 21.29 -6.74 -19.45
CA GLY A 21 20.87 -5.40 -19.04
C GLY A 21 19.38 -5.20 -19.23
N ARG A 22 18.83 -5.58 -20.39
CA ARG A 22 17.37 -5.54 -20.64
C ARG A 22 16.59 -6.44 -19.68
N GLY A 23 17.08 -7.64 -19.39
CA GLY A 23 16.48 -8.55 -18.41
C GLY A 23 16.50 -8.01 -16.97
N LYS A 24 17.38 -7.04 -16.68
CA LYS A 24 17.47 -6.35 -15.38
C LYS A 24 16.91 -4.93 -15.40
N LEU A 25 16.26 -4.49 -16.47
CA LEU A 25 15.78 -3.10 -16.63
C LEU A 25 14.94 -2.62 -15.43
N ALA A 26 14.08 -3.49 -14.89
CA ALA A 26 13.24 -3.19 -13.73
C ALA A 26 14.03 -2.91 -12.42
N THR A 27 15.30 -3.31 -12.32
CA THR A 27 16.11 -3.12 -11.11
C THR A 27 16.85 -1.79 -11.05
N TYR A 28 16.93 -1.05 -12.18
CA TYR A 28 17.65 0.22 -12.27
C TYR A 28 16.86 1.33 -12.97
N THR A 29 15.60 1.07 -13.36
CA THR A 29 14.69 2.10 -13.88
C THR A 29 13.96 2.76 -12.71
N ASN A 30 14.09 4.08 -12.58
CA ASN A 30 13.26 4.82 -11.65
C ASN A 30 11.87 5.04 -12.26
N ILE A 31 10.91 4.21 -11.88
CA ILE A 31 9.54 4.30 -12.39
C ILE A 31 8.71 5.40 -11.72
N THR A 32 9.12 5.89 -10.54
CA THR A 32 8.35 6.87 -9.76
C THR A 32 8.47 8.30 -10.31
N VAL A 33 9.30 8.50 -11.34
CA VAL A 33 9.39 9.77 -12.08
C VAL A 33 8.08 10.07 -12.82
N ASP A 34 7.34 9.05 -13.24
CA ASP A 34 5.99 9.21 -13.76
C ASP A 34 5.01 9.25 -12.59
N PRO A 35 4.29 10.36 -12.34
CA PRO A 35 3.31 10.45 -11.24
C PRO A 35 2.16 9.43 -11.38
N ASN A 36 1.93 8.90 -12.58
CA ASN A 36 0.85 7.94 -12.86
C ASN A 36 1.34 6.49 -12.93
N PHE A 37 2.59 6.20 -12.55
CA PHE A 37 3.18 4.87 -12.71
C PHE A 37 2.36 3.74 -12.06
N ILE A 38 1.63 4.06 -10.99
CA ILE A 38 0.77 3.12 -10.24
C ILE A 38 -0.38 2.60 -11.13
N ASN A 39 -0.85 3.39 -12.09
CA ASN A 39 -1.94 2.99 -13.00
C ASN A 39 -1.56 1.81 -13.91
N ASP A 40 -0.26 1.53 -14.06
CA ASP A 40 0.24 0.35 -14.79
C ASP A 40 0.26 -0.93 -13.93
N PHE A 41 -0.07 -0.85 -12.63
CA PHE A 41 0.01 -1.97 -11.71
C PHE A 41 -1.35 -2.65 -11.55
N SER A 42 -1.32 -3.89 -11.10
CA SER A 42 -2.48 -4.61 -10.59
C SER A 42 -2.42 -4.74 -9.07
N VAL A 43 -3.59 -4.74 -8.43
CA VAL A 43 -3.78 -4.97 -6.99
C VAL A 43 -4.64 -6.20 -6.78
N ALA A 44 -4.45 -6.89 -5.65
CA ALA A 44 -5.27 -8.05 -5.31
C ALA A 44 -6.54 -7.63 -4.58
N GLU A 45 -7.67 -8.23 -4.98
CA GLU A 45 -8.91 -8.21 -4.22
C GLU A 45 -8.94 -9.39 -3.22
N ILE A 46 -9.48 -9.16 -2.02
CA ILE A 46 -9.58 -10.20 -0.99
C ILE A 46 -10.77 -11.12 -1.30
N PRO A 47 -10.63 -12.46 -1.18
CA PRO A 47 -11.77 -13.35 -1.28
C PRO A 47 -12.71 -13.18 -0.09
N THR A 48 -14.02 -13.32 -0.34
CA THR A 48 -15.13 -13.05 0.58
C THR A 48 -14.96 -13.69 1.96
N SER A 49 -14.64 -14.99 2.01
CA SER A 49 -14.47 -15.70 3.27
C SER A 49 -13.31 -15.17 4.12
N PHE A 50 -12.22 -14.74 3.48
CA PHE A 50 -11.09 -14.11 4.16
C PHE A 50 -11.44 -12.69 4.64
N ALA A 51 -12.19 -11.92 3.85
CA ALA A 51 -12.65 -10.58 4.22
C ALA A 51 -13.50 -10.63 5.50
N ILE A 52 -14.54 -11.47 5.51
CA ILE A 52 -15.43 -11.64 6.65
C ILE A 52 -14.65 -12.06 7.90
N GLN A 53 -13.76 -13.05 7.76
CA GLN A 53 -12.98 -13.55 8.89
C GLN A 53 -12.04 -12.49 9.46
N ASP A 54 -11.24 -11.83 8.62
CA ASP A 54 -10.25 -10.85 9.08
C ASP A 54 -10.96 -9.60 9.63
N CYS A 55 -12.05 -9.14 9.02
CA CYS A 55 -12.85 -8.02 9.54
C CYS A 55 -13.43 -8.30 10.94
N GLU A 56 -13.95 -9.50 11.19
CA GLU A 56 -14.47 -9.89 12.51
C GLU A 56 -13.37 -9.98 13.58
N ILE A 57 -12.14 -10.32 13.19
CA ILE A 57 -10.98 -10.28 14.08
C ILE A 57 -10.59 -8.82 14.34
N LEU A 58 -10.41 -8.02 13.29
CA LEU A 58 -10.04 -6.61 13.37
C LEU A 58 -11.00 -5.79 14.22
N LYS A 59 -12.31 -6.07 14.13
CA LYS A 59 -13.36 -5.43 14.96
C LYS A 59 -13.08 -5.56 16.46
N LYS A 60 -12.44 -6.64 16.89
CA LYS A 60 -12.14 -6.93 18.31
C LYS A 60 -10.79 -6.36 18.73
N ILE A 61 -9.79 -6.41 17.84
CA ILE A 61 -8.41 -6.10 18.22
C ILE A 61 -8.01 -4.65 17.95
N LEU A 62 -8.55 -4.02 16.90
CA LEU A 62 -8.17 -2.66 16.52
C LEU A 62 -8.50 -1.66 17.62
N PRO A 63 -9.64 -1.77 18.34
CA PRO A 63 -9.90 -0.85 19.45
C PRO A 63 -8.92 -0.94 20.62
N GLU A 64 -8.15 -2.03 20.71
CA GLU A 64 -7.10 -2.26 21.71
C GLU A 64 -5.71 -1.88 21.17
N SER A 65 -5.63 -1.25 19.98
CA SER A 65 -4.35 -0.84 19.41
C SER A 65 -3.64 0.17 20.30
N PRO A 66 -2.31 0.04 20.48
CA PRO A 66 -1.55 0.93 21.36
C PRO A 66 -1.57 2.38 20.88
N ILE A 67 -1.75 2.61 19.58
CA ILE A 67 -1.79 3.94 18.97
C ILE A 67 -2.99 4.00 18.01
N ILE A 68 -3.85 5.01 18.20
CA ILE A 68 -5.06 5.24 17.39
C ILE A 68 -5.13 6.72 17.09
N LEU A 69 -5.09 7.08 15.81
CA LEU A 69 -4.98 8.47 15.37
C LEU A 69 -6.01 8.79 14.29
N LYS A 70 -6.45 10.04 14.29
CA LYS A 70 -7.01 10.70 13.10
C LYS A 70 -5.88 11.44 12.40
N VAL A 71 -5.72 11.25 11.10
CA VAL A 71 -4.62 11.81 10.32
C VAL A 71 -5.09 12.33 8.97
N THR A 72 -4.32 13.25 8.39
CA THR A 72 -4.47 13.71 7.00
C THR A 72 -3.15 13.49 6.26
N PRO A 73 -3.15 12.90 5.06
CA PRO A 73 -1.93 12.76 4.27
C PRO A 73 -1.35 14.13 3.91
N VAL A 74 -0.02 14.26 3.99
CA VAL A 74 0.71 15.50 3.66
C VAL A 74 1.26 15.44 2.25
N ASP A 75 1.79 14.27 1.90
CA ASP A 75 2.45 14.02 0.61
C ASP A 75 1.92 12.71 -0.01
N PRO A 76 2.06 12.52 -1.33
CA PRO A 76 1.87 11.22 -1.97
C PRO A 76 2.76 10.14 -1.33
N PRO A 77 2.41 8.85 -1.47
CA PRO A 77 3.23 7.76 -0.94
C PRO A 77 4.67 7.80 -1.46
N GLU A 78 5.63 7.65 -0.54
CA GLU A 78 7.05 7.56 -0.83
C GLU A 78 7.46 6.10 -1.03
N PHE A 79 7.74 5.74 -2.27
CA PHE A 79 8.16 4.39 -2.63
C PHE A 79 9.67 4.20 -2.43
N PHE A 80 10.03 3.11 -1.76
CA PHE A 80 11.40 2.64 -1.61
C PHE A 80 11.50 1.17 -2.04
N PHE A 81 12.69 0.57 -1.90
CA PHE A 81 12.91 -0.79 -2.39
C PHE A 81 11.91 -1.78 -1.78
N LYS A 82 11.03 -2.32 -2.63
CA LYS A 82 9.96 -3.28 -2.30
C LYS A 82 8.90 -2.77 -1.32
N GLY A 83 8.77 -1.47 -1.05
CA GLY A 83 7.75 -0.98 -0.11
C GLY A 83 7.48 0.50 -0.28
N TRP A 84 6.65 1.05 0.58
CA TRP A 84 6.41 2.49 0.66
C TRP A 84 6.01 2.88 2.08
N GLN A 85 6.11 4.17 2.34
CA GLN A 85 5.59 4.83 3.51
C GLN A 85 4.76 6.03 3.05
N GLN A 86 3.86 6.53 3.88
CA GLN A 86 3.12 7.74 3.58
C GLN A 86 3.21 8.71 4.75
N LYS A 87 3.54 9.97 4.42
CA LYS A 87 3.64 11.04 5.38
C LYS A 87 2.25 11.56 5.72
N VAL A 88 1.97 11.67 7.01
CA VAL A 88 0.68 12.14 7.50
C VAL A 88 0.88 13.16 8.63
N ARG A 89 -0.07 14.07 8.76
CA ARG A 89 -0.19 14.97 9.90
C ARG A 89 -1.24 14.40 10.86
N ILE A 90 -0.92 14.40 12.14
CA ILE A 90 -1.84 13.97 13.20
C ILE A 90 -2.86 15.09 13.42
N GLU A 91 -4.13 14.80 13.20
CA GLU A 91 -5.22 15.73 13.52
C GLU A 91 -5.70 15.50 14.95
N GLN A 92 -5.83 14.23 15.37
CA GLN A 92 -6.30 13.86 16.71
C GLN A 92 -5.63 12.59 17.19
N VAL A 93 -5.31 12.54 18.48
CA VAL A 93 -4.79 11.34 19.17
C VAL A 93 -5.91 10.76 20.02
N PHE A 94 -6.37 9.55 19.71
CA PHE A 94 -7.33 8.81 20.53
C PHE A 94 -6.63 7.88 21.52
N SER A 95 -5.49 7.32 21.13
CA SER A 95 -4.63 6.47 21.94
C SER A 95 -3.18 6.63 21.49
N GLY A 96 -2.23 6.50 22.42
CA GLY A 96 -0.79 6.64 22.18
C GLY A 96 -0.15 7.71 23.05
N GLU A 97 1.05 7.44 23.55
CA GLU A 97 1.84 8.38 24.36
C GLU A 97 2.84 9.16 23.49
N ASN A 98 3.21 10.37 23.90
CA ASN A 98 4.20 11.23 23.23
C ASN A 98 3.86 11.61 21.77
N LEU A 99 2.59 11.49 21.38
CA LEU A 99 2.06 11.97 20.10
C LEU A 99 1.24 13.23 20.33
N ALA A 100 1.34 14.18 19.40
CA ALA A 100 0.64 15.46 19.48
C ALA A 100 -0.05 15.79 18.16
N SER A 101 -1.25 16.38 18.23
CA SER A 101 -1.90 16.98 17.07
C SER A 101 -1.00 18.05 16.44
N GLY A 102 -1.02 18.12 15.11
CA GLY A 102 -0.14 18.96 14.30
C GLY A 102 1.22 18.34 13.97
N SER A 103 1.65 17.30 14.68
CA SER A 103 2.90 16.60 14.37
C SER A 103 2.79 15.79 13.08
N GLU A 104 3.89 15.71 12.34
CA GLU A 104 4.00 14.85 11.15
C GLU A 104 4.71 13.55 11.49
N ILE A 105 4.20 12.44 10.98
CA ILE A 105 4.78 11.11 11.11
C ILE A 105 4.72 10.38 9.77
N TYR A 106 5.53 9.34 9.61
CA TYR A 106 5.35 8.39 8.52
C TYR A 106 4.60 7.15 9.02
N ILE A 107 3.72 6.63 8.16
CA ILE A 107 3.08 5.33 8.35
C ILE A 107 3.58 4.38 7.27
N THR A 108 3.94 3.16 7.67
CA THR A 108 4.31 2.08 6.76
C THR A 108 3.62 0.77 7.15
N PHE A 109 3.69 -0.21 6.27
CA PHE A 109 3.31 -1.58 6.59
C PHE A 109 4.34 -2.54 6.01
N ASP A 110 4.66 -3.62 6.72
CA ASP A 110 5.61 -4.62 6.22
C ASP A 110 5.03 -5.42 5.05
N ARG A 111 3.71 -5.62 4.99
CA ARG A 111 2.99 -6.28 3.90
C ARG A 111 2.84 -5.41 2.64
N TRP A 112 2.99 -4.09 2.77
CA TRP A 112 3.02 -3.18 1.64
C TRP A 112 4.24 -3.45 0.75
N LYS A 113 3.99 -4.04 -0.42
CA LYS A 113 5.01 -4.47 -1.38
C LYS A 113 4.67 -4.06 -2.79
N ALA A 114 5.67 -3.53 -3.51
CA ALA A 114 5.57 -3.24 -4.94
C ALA A 114 6.54 -4.13 -5.73
N SER A 115 6.02 -4.86 -6.72
CA SER A 115 6.78 -5.71 -7.64
C SER A 115 6.79 -5.08 -9.03
N VAL A 116 7.83 -4.31 -9.32
CA VAL A 116 7.98 -3.62 -10.62
C VAL A 116 8.05 -4.60 -11.80
N ALA A 117 8.71 -5.74 -11.60
CA ALA A 117 8.87 -6.76 -12.64
C ALA A 117 7.55 -7.46 -13.00
N ARG A 118 6.63 -7.61 -12.04
CA ARG A 118 5.31 -8.20 -12.27
C ARG A 118 4.21 -7.17 -12.48
N LYS A 119 4.50 -5.88 -12.25
CA LYS A 119 3.50 -4.80 -12.20
C LYS A 119 2.39 -5.13 -11.19
N GLU A 120 2.77 -5.62 -10.02
CA GLU A 120 1.85 -6.00 -8.95
C GLU A 120 2.13 -5.18 -7.69
N MET A 121 1.08 -4.76 -6.98
CA MET A 121 1.18 -4.03 -5.73
C MET A 121 0.28 -4.64 -4.65
N ASN A 122 0.87 -5.01 -3.53
CA ASN A 122 0.13 -5.50 -2.37
C ASN A 122 -0.21 -4.34 -1.44
N LEU A 123 -1.35 -3.70 -1.65
CA LEU A 123 -1.86 -2.63 -0.80
C LEU A 123 -2.49 -3.13 0.51
N SER A 124 -2.53 -4.46 0.72
CA SER A 124 -3.23 -5.07 1.86
C SER A 124 -4.71 -4.67 1.91
N PHE A 125 -5.34 -4.75 0.73
CA PHE A 125 -6.79 -4.63 0.51
C PHE A 125 -7.43 -3.29 0.82
N VAL A 126 -6.63 -2.27 1.18
CA VAL A 126 -7.05 -0.89 1.38
C VAL A 126 -6.22 0.02 0.50
N ASN A 127 -6.84 0.98 -0.16
CA ASN A 127 -6.17 1.90 -1.07
C ASN A 127 -5.31 2.94 -0.32
N PHE A 128 -4.51 3.70 -1.07
CA PHE A 128 -3.71 4.79 -0.52
C PHE A 128 -4.57 5.87 0.11
N MET A 129 -4.01 6.56 1.10
CA MET A 129 -4.63 7.78 1.61
C MET A 129 -4.54 8.88 0.54
N LYS A 130 -5.66 9.56 0.27
CA LYS A 130 -5.80 10.61 -0.73
C LYS A 130 -5.72 11.99 -0.08
N ASP A 131 -5.09 12.93 -0.77
CA ASP A 131 -5.00 14.32 -0.35
C ASP A 131 -6.40 14.93 -0.12
N GLY A 132 -6.50 15.79 0.89
CA GLY A 132 -7.75 16.44 1.29
C GLY A 132 -8.70 15.60 2.16
N ALA A 133 -8.46 14.31 2.34
CA ALA A 133 -9.30 13.43 3.16
C ALA A 133 -8.68 13.13 4.54
N GLU A 134 -9.54 12.87 5.53
CA GLU A 134 -9.14 12.45 6.87
C GLU A 134 -9.26 10.93 7.02
N TYR A 135 -8.34 10.32 7.75
CA TYR A 135 -8.27 8.88 7.94
C TYR A 135 -8.13 8.51 9.42
N LEU A 136 -8.84 7.46 9.84
CA LEU A 136 -8.62 6.76 11.10
C LEU A 136 -7.56 5.68 10.88
N VAL A 137 -6.48 5.74 11.64
CA VAL A 137 -5.36 4.80 11.53
C VAL A 137 -5.07 4.15 12.87
N PHE A 138 -4.78 2.85 12.82
CA PHE A 138 -4.37 2.06 13.96
C PHE A 138 -2.91 1.63 13.76
N LEU A 139 -2.07 1.89 14.75
CA LEU A 139 -0.63 1.68 14.68
C LEU A 139 -0.15 0.80 15.85
N SER A 140 0.93 0.07 15.63
CA SER A 140 1.50 -0.85 16.62
C SER A 140 2.67 -0.24 17.40
N GLU A 141 3.72 0.17 16.70
CA GLU A 141 4.94 0.70 17.32
C GLU A 141 5.66 1.64 16.35
N SER A 142 6.53 2.47 16.92
CA SER A 142 7.58 3.18 16.18
C SER A 142 8.67 2.19 15.78
N ILE A 143 9.14 2.29 14.54
CA ILE A 143 10.17 1.42 13.97
C ILE A 143 11.45 2.17 13.61
N GLY A 144 11.54 3.44 13.97
CA GLY A 144 12.71 4.28 13.74
C GLY A 144 12.34 5.63 13.15
N TYR A 145 13.34 6.27 12.54
CA TYR A 145 13.23 7.62 12.01
C TYR A 145 13.74 7.68 10.58
N THR A 146 13.13 8.53 9.78
CA THR A 146 13.64 8.93 8.46
C THR A 146 14.95 9.70 8.61
N LYS A 147 15.63 9.95 7.48
CA LYS A 147 16.87 10.74 7.46
C LYS A 147 16.67 12.16 7.98
N ASP A 148 15.47 12.70 7.81
CA ASP A 148 15.10 14.05 8.24
C ASP A 148 14.60 14.10 9.70
N GLY A 149 14.69 12.97 10.41
CA GLY A 149 14.34 12.87 11.84
C GLY A 149 12.85 12.72 12.12
N ILE A 150 12.03 12.47 11.09
CA ILE A 150 10.59 12.20 11.25
C ILE A 150 10.38 10.74 11.63
N GLU A 151 9.61 10.49 12.68
CA GLU A 151 9.35 9.15 13.20
C GLU A 151 8.47 8.33 12.25
N VAL A 152 8.76 7.03 12.16
CA VAL A 152 8.07 6.08 11.30
C VAL A 152 7.35 5.06 12.18
N PHE A 153 6.04 4.96 12.02
CA PHE A 153 5.17 4.01 12.69
C PHE A 153 4.70 2.94 11.71
N GLN A 154 4.45 1.74 12.22
CA GLN A 154 3.96 0.63 11.41
C GLN A 154 2.52 0.21 11.79
N LEU A 155 1.74 -0.19 10.79
CA LEU A 155 0.46 -0.87 10.99
C LEU A 155 0.65 -2.22 11.71
N PRO A 156 -0.37 -2.79 12.38
CA PRO A 156 -0.30 -4.11 13.02
C PRO A 156 0.05 -5.24 12.05
N LYS A 157 1.05 -6.08 12.40
CA LYS A 157 1.68 -7.07 11.51
C LYS A 157 0.85 -8.33 11.21
N ASP A 158 -0.06 -8.69 12.11
CA ASP A 158 -0.67 -10.03 12.12
C ASP A 158 -1.95 -10.16 11.27
N HIS A 159 -2.27 -9.14 10.47
CA HIS A 159 -3.53 -9.06 9.72
C HIS A 159 -3.33 -8.80 8.25
N ALA A 160 -4.30 -9.23 7.45
CA ALA A 160 -4.18 -9.17 6.02
C ALA A 160 -4.54 -7.78 5.48
N ILE A 161 -5.52 -7.16 6.12
CA ILE A 161 -6.09 -5.85 5.81
C ILE A 161 -5.27 -4.74 6.51
N ALA A 162 -4.89 -3.71 5.77
CA ALA A 162 -4.29 -2.51 6.34
C ALA A 162 -5.33 -1.74 7.19
N SER A 163 -4.96 -1.38 8.43
CA SER A 163 -5.86 -0.71 9.38
C SER A 163 -5.90 0.81 9.21
N VAL A 164 -6.31 1.23 8.01
CA VAL A 164 -6.47 2.63 7.59
C VAL A 164 -7.88 2.78 7.04
N PHE A 165 -8.67 3.72 7.55
CA PHE A 165 -10.08 3.88 7.18
C PHE A 165 -10.39 5.34 6.92
N SER A 166 -10.91 5.67 5.73
CA SER A 166 -11.30 7.03 5.38
C SER A 166 -12.51 7.46 6.19
N TYR A 167 -12.55 8.71 6.68
CA TYR A 167 -13.78 9.30 7.22
C TYR A 167 -14.80 9.66 6.12
N GLU A 168 -14.35 9.80 4.87
CA GLU A 168 -15.21 10.02 3.71
C GLU A 168 -15.89 8.73 3.24
N VAL A 169 -17.05 8.88 2.60
CA VAL A 169 -17.74 7.78 1.92
C VAL A 169 -17.17 7.64 0.51
N HIS A 170 -16.81 6.42 0.14
CA HIS A 170 -16.28 6.09 -1.19
C HIS A 170 -17.26 5.21 -1.95
N ASP A 171 -17.49 5.55 -3.21
CA ASP A 171 -18.29 4.75 -4.16
C ASP A 171 -17.44 3.58 -4.68
N ASN A 172 -17.21 2.59 -3.81
CA ASN A 172 -16.44 1.40 -4.13
C ASN A 172 -17.12 0.59 -5.26
N VAL A 173 -16.35 0.19 -6.26
CA VAL A 173 -16.82 -0.67 -7.35
C VAL A 173 -16.22 -2.07 -7.26
N ILE A 174 -17.01 -3.09 -7.59
CA ILE A 174 -16.51 -4.46 -7.73
C ILE A 174 -16.02 -4.65 -9.16
N TYR A 175 -14.73 -4.95 -9.32
CA TYR A 175 -14.18 -5.28 -10.63
C TYR A 175 -14.28 -6.80 -10.87
N PRO A 176 -14.75 -7.25 -12.04
CA PRO A 176 -14.87 -8.68 -12.29
C PRO A 176 -13.51 -9.36 -12.35
N VAL A 177 -13.24 -10.27 -11.42
CA VAL A 177 -12.07 -11.15 -11.48
C VAL A 177 -12.28 -12.26 -12.50
N SER A 178 -11.31 -12.45 -13.41
CA SER A 178 -11.36 -13.51 -14.42
C SER A 178 -10.43 -14.67 -14.04
N GLY A 179 -10.99 -15.88 -13.90
CA GLY A 179 -10.21 -17.12 -13.74
C GLY A 179 -9.72 -17.38 -12.31
N GLU A 180 -8.45 -17.77 -12.16
CA GLU A 180 -7.84 -18.21 -10.89
C GLU A 180 -7.16 -17.07 -10.09
N SER A 181 -7.16 -15.84 -10.61
CA SER A 181 -6.47 -14.69 -10.01
C SER A 181 -7.47 -13.69 -9.44
N THR A 182 -7.17 -13.12 -8.27
CA THR A 182 -7.91 -11.98 -7.71
C THR A 182 -7.25 -10.63 -8.04
N TYR A 183 -6.24 -10.60 -8.91
CA TYR A 183 -5.58 -9.37 -9.30
C TYR A 183 -6.38 -8.62 -10.37
N VAL A 184 -6.61 -7.33 -10.13
CA VAL A 184 -7.33 -6.41 -11.00
C VAL A 184 -6.46 -5.20 -11.34
N PRO A 185 -6.62 -4.56 -12.52
CA PRO A 185 -5.84 -3.38 -12.87
C PRO A 185 -6.15 -2.23 -11.90
N TYR A 186 -5.12 -1.66 -11.27
CA TYR A 186 -5.29 -0.59 -10.27
C TYR A 186 -6.07 0.59 -10.81
N LYS A 187 -5.83 0.98 -12.05
CA LYS A 187 -6.52 2.11 -12.69
C LYS A 187 -8.05 1.99 -12.62
N GLU A 188 -8.59 0.78 -12.75
CA GLU A 188 -10.03 0.52 -12.76
C GLU A 188 -10.66 0.56 -11.35
N VAL A 189 -9.84 0.41 -10.32
CA VAL A 189 -10.26 0.40 -8.89
C VAL A 189 -9.57 1.51 -8.08
N SER A 190 -8.96 2.49 -8.75
CA SER A 190 -8.15 3.54 -8.11
C SER A 190 -8.97 4.50 -7.24
N ASP A 191 -10.29 4.51 -7.44
CA ASP A 191 -11.25 5.26 -6.64
C ASP A 191 -11.87 4.47 -5.49
N ASN A 192 -11.60 3.17 -5.39
CA ASN A 192 -12.04 2.38 -4.24
C ASN A 192 -11.26 2.76 -2.99
N GLU A 193 -11.89 2.58 -1.83
CA GLU A 193 -11.22 2.48 -0.54
C GLU A 193 -10.79 1.03 -0.27
N PHE A 194 -11.63 0.06 -0.60
CA PHE A 194 -11.43 -1.36 -0.32
C PHE A 194 -11.38 -2.21 -1.59
N PHE A 195 -10.59 -3.28 -1.57
CA PHE A 195 -10.46 -4.22 -2.68
C PHE A 195 -11.03 -5.59 -2.30
N ALA A 196 -12.28 -5.84 -2.66
CA ALA A 196 -12.99 -7.10 -2.40
C ALA A 196 -13.54 -7.69 -3.70
N VAL A 197 -13.58 -9.03 -3.80
CA VAL A 197 -14.00 -9.73 -5.04
C VAL A 197 -15.50 -9.63 -5.33
N ASP A 198 -16.30 -9.32 -4.30
CA ASP A 198 -17.76 -9.20 -4.40
C ASP A 198 -18.33 -8.27 -3.32
N THR A 199 -19.64 -8.03 -3.42
CA THR A 199 -20.40 -7.17 -2.51
C THR A 199 -20.41 -7.70 -1.08
N GLU A 200 -20.50 -9.01 -0.87
CA GLU A 200 -20.52 -9.59 0.48
C GLU A 200 -19.19 -9.32 1.22
N GLY A 201 -18.06 -9.44 0.53
CA GLY A 201 -16.75 -9.10 1.08
C GLY A 201 -16.62 -7.60 1.34
N LEU A 202 -17.12 -6.75 0.44
CA LEU A 202 -17.12 -5.30 0.60
C LEU A 202 -17.98 -4.86 1.79
N ASP A 203 -19.16 -5.46 1.97
CA ASP A 203 -20.06 -5.16 3.08
C ASP A 203 -19.37 -5.42 4.43
N ALA A 204 -18.55 -6.47 4.54
CA ALA A 204 -17.75 -6.73 5.75
C ALA A 204 -16.74 -5.60 6.06
N PHE A 205 -16.11 -4.99 5.05
CA PHE A 205 -15.25 -3.82 5.25
C PHE A 205 -16.05 -2.61 5.70
N LEU A 206 -17.20 -2.35 5.07
CA LEU A 206 -18.04 -1.20 5.39
C LEU A 206 -18.61 -1.30 6.81
N GLU A 207 -19.04 -2.49 7.24
CA GLU A 207 -19.46 -2.74 8.62
C GLU A 207 -18.33 -2.51 9.63
N LEU A 208 -17.11 -3.00 9.33
CA LEU A 208 -15.94 -2.75 10.17
C LEU A 208 -15.62 -1.26 10.26
N LYS A 209 -15.53 -0.57 9.11
CA LYS A 209 -15.29 0.87 9.03
C LYS A 209 -16.31 1.63 9.85
N ASN A 210 -17.61 1.39 9.64
CA ASN A 210 -18.67 2.09 10.35
C ASN A 210 -18.57 1.90 11.86
N PHE A 211 -18.33 0.66 12.32
CA PHE A 211 -18.12 0.37 13.73
C PHE A 211 -16.94 1.15 14.33
N LEU A 212 -15.81 1.22 13.62
CA LEU A 212 -14.61 1.93 14.09
C LEU A 212 -14.82 3.44 14.08
N LEU A 213 -15.37 4.01 13.01
CA LEU A 213 -15.63 5.46 12.91
C LEU A 213 -16.66 5.94 13.92
N GLU A 214 -17.66 5.12 14.26
CA GLU A 214 -18.61 5.44 15.34
C GLU A 214 -17.93 5.55 16.71
N LYS A 215 -16.91 4.72 16.95
CA LYS A 215 -16.16 4.70 18.20
C LYS A 215 -15.15 5.86 18.30
N TYR A 216 -14.61 6.33 17.17
CA TYR A 216 -13.53 7.32 17.11
C TYR A 216 -13.93 8.52 16.23
N LYS A 217 -14.72 9.45 16.78
CA LYS A 217 -15.15 10.68 16.10
C LYS A 217 -14.31 11.90 16.45
#